data_AF-A0A523VW47-F1
#
_entry.id   AF-A0A523VW47-F1
#
_cell.length_a   1.000
_cell.length_b   1.000
_cell.length_c   1.000
_cell.angle_alpha   90.00
_cell.angle_beta   90.00
_cell.angle_gamma   90.00
#
_symmetry.space_group_name_H-M   'P 1'
#
loop_
_entity.id
_entity.type
_entity.pdbx_description
1 polymer ?
#
loop_
_entity_poly.entity_id
_entity_poly.type
_entity_poly.pdbx_seq_one_letter_code
_entity_poly.pdbx_strand_id
1 'polypeptide(L)'
;MRKIAFSLLTIGLILSSIWVGLSINYIEESKSSETLYISNKIDPPIEIYDNNDLLSYNFSGSGTEEDPYRIENLNIITSNNYGIVVQNITKYILIQNNNVNALFGAIRIFNTGPDTIIITNNTCIGGELGIFVVISPRIKILNNTCTDSYDGININDSPYSLIENNTLTKNHVGIRVENNVPFSKIINNHITKNYDGMWITNSRNTLFKNNIIRNNVIGFFLDSTNEEFASLNCVIRNNLFENNTSYALILSAFMEQSFTRQNLVYHNSFVNNNPNGQSQAKDVGSHNRWYNESLKEGNYWSDWLGILPYNIGGSANTVDMYPLEAPLHSTITKIPTFFIGRVVLVIALSIGIPVLLAISILIVKKFKKRKLEKMEKMNEKG
;
A
#
# COMPACT_ATOMS: atom_id res chain seq x y z
N MET A 1 45.35 30.47 -14.71
CA MET A 1 44.25 29.48 -14.79
C MET A 1 44.41 28.27 -13.86
N ARG A 2 45.60 27.67 -13.68
CA ARG A 2 45.76 26.51 -12.75
C ARG A 2 45.61 26.82 -11.24
N LYS A 3 45.90 28.05 -10.79
CA LYS A 3 45.75 28.43 -9.35
C LYS A 3 44.30 28.72 -8.92
N ILE A 4 43.44 29.12 -9.85
CA ILE A 4 42.01 29.42 -9.56
C ILE A 4 41.19 28.11 -9.49
N ALA A 5 41.52 27.13 -10.35
CA ALA A 5 40.89 25.81 -10.32
C ALA A 5 41.18 25.03 -9.01
N PHE A 6 42.37 25.20 -8.42
CA PHE A 6 42.71 24.54 -7.15
C PHE A 6 42.00 25.18 -5.95
N SER A 7 41.77 26.50 -5.98
CA SER A 7 41.05 27.22 -4.92
C SER A 7 39.54 26.95 -4.94
N LEU A 8 38.95 26.65 -6.09
CA LEU A 8 37.53 26.27 -6.20
C LEU A 8 37.30 24.82 -5.73
N LEU A 9 38.28 23.94 -5.93
CA LEU A 9 38.21 22.54 -5.47
C LEU A 9 38.29 22.43 -3.93
N THR A 10 39.09 23.27 -3.28
CA THR A 10 39.21 23.29 -1.81
C THR A 10 37.99 23.92 -1.13
N ILE A 11 37.37 24.95 -1.72
CA ILE A 11 36.12 25.53 -1.22
C ILE A 11 34.94 24.54 -1.36
N GLY A 12 34.89 23.77 -2.44
CA GLY A 12 33.89 22.71 -2.64
C GLY A 12 33.97 21.58 -1.61
N LEU A 13 35.18 21.19 -1.21
CA LEU A 13 35.40 20.15 -0.19
C LEU A 13 35.03 20.62 1.22
N ILE A 14 35.27 21.89 1.56
CA ILE A 14 34.90 22.48 2.86
C ILE A 14 33.37 22.67 2.96
N LEU A 15 32.69 23.00 1.86
CA LEU A 15 31.22 23.09 1.84
C LEU A 15 30.54 21.72 1.95
N SER A 16 31.16 20.65 1.42
CA SER A 16 30.62 19.29 1.58
C SER A 16 30.75 18.74 3.00
N SER A 17 31.79 19.11 3.75
CA SER A 17 31.98 18.64 5.13
C SER A 17 31.05 19.37 6.12
N ILE A 18 30.70 20.64 5.85
CA ILE A 18 29.70 21.38 6.62
C ILE A 18 28.28 20.82 6.37
N TRP A 19 27.98 20.35 5.15
CA TRP A 19 26.69 19.76 4.83
C TRP A 19 26.51 18.35 5.41
N VAL A 20 27.58 17.56 5.48
CA VAL A 20 27.59 16.25 6.18
C VAL A 20 27.51 16.44 7.71
N GLY A 21 28.10 17.51 8.26
CA GLY A 21 27.98 17.85 9.69
C GLY A 21 26.57 18.34 10.09
N LEU A 22 25.84 18.98 9.19
CA LEU A 22 24.47 19.45 9.45
C LEU A 22 23.39 18.38 9.20
N SER A 23 23.69 17.35 8.40
CA SER A 23 22.78 16.22 8.17
C SER A 23 22.86 15.12 9.25
N ILE A 24 23.91 15.13 10.09
CA ILE A 24 24.04 14.20 11.24
C ILE A 24 23.36 14.75 12.51
N ASN A 25 22.94 16.02 12.54
CA ASN A 25 22.23 16.62 13.68
C ASN A 25 20.70 16.75 13.47
N TYR A 26 20.13 16.06 12.49
CA TYR A 26 18.68 16.02 12.32
C TYR A 26 18.06 14.95 13.25
N ILE A 27 17.88 15.37 14.49
CA ILE A 27 16.74 15.04 15.37
C ILE A 27 16.49 13.52 15.48
N GLU A 28 17.23 12.86 16.38
CA GLU A 28 16.61 11.84 17.23
C GLU A 28 15.60 12.56 18.12
N GLU A 29 14.36 12.65 17.63
CA GLU A 29 13.23 12.94 18.49
C GLU A 29 13.12 11.75 19.43
N SER A 30 13.61 11.91 20.66
CA SER A 30 13.35 10.98 21.73
C SER A 30 11.84 10.92 21.90
N LYS A 31 11.18 9.95 21.27
CA LYS A 31 9.91 9.45 21.79
C LYS A 31 10.22 9.07 23.22
N SER A 32 9.76 9.88 24.15
CA SER A 32 9.52 9.44 25.51
C SER A 32 8.57 8.25 25.37
N SER A 33 9.12 7.05 25.28
CA SER A 33 8.36 5.88 25.68
C SER A 33 8.00 6.19 27.12
N GLU A 34 6.76 6.59 27.37
CA GLU A 34 6.12 6.11 28.58
C GLU A 34 6.31 4.60 28.52
N THR A 35 7.33 4.13 29.23
CA THR A 35 7.46 2.75 29.60
C THR A 35 6.17 2.44 30.33
N LEU A 36 5.21 1.92 29.57
CA LEU A 36 4.03 1.26 30.10
C LEU A 36 4.60 0.26 31.10
N TYR A 37 4.36 0.48 32.39
CA TYR A 37 4.65 -0.55 33.38
C TYR A 37 3.81 -1.76 32.97
N ILE A 38 4.41 -2.68 32.22
CA ILE A 38 3.82 -3.99 31.98
C ILE A 38 3.90 -4.68 33.33
N SER A 39 2.85 -4.49 34.10
CA SER A 39 2.50 -5.39 35.17
C SER A 39 2.57 -6.81 34.58
N ASN A 40 3.47 -7.65 35.08
CA ASN A 40 3.54 -9.08 34.72
C ASN A 40 2.28 -9.86 35.16
N LYS A 41 1.25 -9.16 35.63
CA LYS A 41 -0.07 -9.71 35.87
C LYS A 41 -0.64 -10.19 34.54
N ILE A 42 -1.12 -11.42 34.54
CA ILE A 42 -1.94 -11.96 33.46
C ILE A 42 -3.39 -11.82 33.92
N ASP A 43 -4.19 -11.11 33.14
CA ASP A 43 -5.61 -10.94 33.38
C ASP A 43 -6.39 -12.12 32.79
N PRO A 44 -7.51 -12.52 33.43
CA PRO A 44 -8.37 -13.56 32.88
C PRO A 44 -9.02 -13.10 31.55
N PRO A 45 -9.43 -14.03 30.69
CA PRO A 45 -10.19 -13.69 29.49
C PRO A 45 -11.51 -13.01 29.84
N ILE A 46 -12.00 -12.19 28.92
CA ILE A 46 -13.26 -11.45 29.05
C ILE A 46 -14.29 -12.08 28.12
N GLU A 47 -15.41 -12.51 28.70
CA GLU A 47 -16.52 -13.12 27.97
C GLU A 47 -17.81 -12.37 28.28
N ILE A 48 -18.37 -11.72 27.27
CA ILE A 48 -19.62 -10.95 27.31
C ILE A 48 -20.49 -11.44 26.15
N TYR A 49 -21.57 -12.16 26.45
CA TYR A 49 -22.50 -12.73 25.47
C TYR A 49 -23.82 -11.96 25.36
N ASP A 50 -24.14 -11.11 26.34
CA ASP A 50 -25.22 -10.14 26.30
C ASP A 50 -24.98 -8.92 27.22
N ASN A 51 -25.92 -7.98 27.26
CA ASN A 51 -25.82 -6.77 28.07
C ASN A 51 -25.82 -7.03 29.59
N ASN A 52 -26.35 -8.16 30.08
CA ASN A 52 -26.37 -8.48 31.51
C ASN A 52 -25.00 -8.94 32.00
N ASP A 53 -24.23 -9.63 31.16
CA ASP A 53 -22.86 -10.06 31.49
C ASP A 53 -21.98 -8.86 31.86
N LEU A 54 -22.21 -7.69 31.26
CA LEU A 54 -21.52 -6.44 31.59
C LEU A 54 -21.63 -6.06 33.08
N LEU A 55 -22.72 -6.43 33.75
CA LEU A 55 -22.93 -6.14 35.18
C LEU A 55 -22.06 -7.00 36.10
N SER A 56 -21.55 -8.13 35.59
CA SER A 56 -20.64 -9.01 36.34
C SER A 56 -19.20 -8.49 36.37
N TYR A 57 -18.88 -7.55 35.48
CA TYR A 57 -17.58 -6.90 35.42
C TYR A 57 -17.64 -5.51 36.06
N ASN A 58 -16.58 -5.15 36.77
CA ASN A 58 -16.43 -3.82 37.34
C ASN A 58 -15.71 -2.86 36.35
N PHE A 59 -16.17 -2.85 35.09
CA PHE A 59 -15.59 -1.98 34.06
C PHE A 59 -15.88 -0.51 34.35
N SER A 60 -14.89 0.35 34.07
CA SER A 60 -15.05 1.80 34.14
C SER A 60 -15.82 2.33 32.92
N GLY A 61 -16.47 3.49 33.05
CA GLY A 61 -17.24 4.14 31.98
C GLY A 61 -16.49 5.27 31.27
N SER A 62 -16.64 5.29 29.93
CA SER A 62 -16.53 6.41 28.96
C SER A 62 -16.11 5.97 27.54
N GLY A 63 -16.40 4.73 27.16
CA GLY A 63 -16.44 4.24 25.78
C GLY A 63 -17.79 4.48 25.13
N THR A 64 -18.13 5.75 24.90
CA THR A 64 -19.45 6.38 25.11
C THR A 64 -20.63 6.08 24.15
N GLU A 65 -21.85 6.00 24.70
CA GLU A 65 -22.91 7.03 24.54
C GLU A 65 -23.32 7.53 25.94
N GLU A 66 -22.42 8.26 26.62
CA GLU A 66 -22.62 8.88 27.95
C GLU A 66 -22.98 7.91 29.10
N ASP A 67 -22.30 6.83 29.43
CA ASP A 67 -20.89 6.69 29.79
C ASP A 67 -20.49 5.19 29.76
N PRO A 68 -20.75 4.44 28.66
CA PRO A 68 -20.59 2.99 28.69
C PRO A 68 -19.13 2.51 28.53
N TYR A 69 -18.93 1.21 28.63
CA TYR A 69 -17.77 0.57 29.27
C TYR A 69 -16.43 0.70 28.53
N ARG A 70 -15.33 0.65 29.29
CA ARG A 70 -13.97 0.47 28.77
C ARG A 70 -13.41 -0.89 29.18
N ILE A 71 -12.88 -1.61 28.21
CA ILE A 71 -12.05 -2.80 28.42
C ILE A 71 -10.63 -2.37 28.07
N GLU A 72 -9.80 -2.12 29.08
CA GLU A 72 -8.52 -1.45 28.86
C GLU A 72 -7.37 -1.87 29.77
N ASN A 73 -6.15 -1.71 29.25
CA ASN A 73 -4.90 -1.95 29.96
C ASN A 73 -4.77 -3.39 30.51
N LEU A 74 -5.42 -4.35 29.86
CA LEU A 74 -5.38 -5.76 30.22
C LEU A 74 -4.25 -6.48 29.48
N ASN A 75 -3.61 -7.42 30.18
CA ASN A 75 -2.65 -8.35 29.59
C ASN A 75 -3.23 -9.77 29.65
N ILE A 76 -3.94 -10.16 28.59
CA ILE A 76 -4.65 -11.44 28.51
C ILE A 76 -3.80 -12.41 27.69
N ILE A 77 -3.20 -13.39 28.35
CA ILE A 77 -2.44 -14.48 27.71
C ILE A 77 -3.12 -15.78 28.12
N THR A 78 -3.83 -16.41 27.19
CA THR A 78 -4.74 -17.51 27.51
C THR A 78 -4.68 -18.65 26.49
N SER A 79 -4.95 -19.88 26.96
CA SER A 79 -5.20 -21.04 26.10
C SER A 79 -6.67 -21.19 25.70
N ASN A 80 -7.55 -20.28 26.15
CA ASN A 80 -8.93 -20.24 25.69
C ASN A 80 -8.99 -19.90 24.21
N ASN A 81 -10.08 -20.31 23.55
CA ASN A 81 -10.31 -19.99 22.14
C ASN A 81 -10.21 -18.48 21.89
N TYR A 82 -10.80 -17.66 22.77
CA TYR A 82 -10.74 -16.21 22.63
C TYR A 82 -10.24 -15.51 23.90
N GLY A 83 -9.57 -14.38 23.71
CA GLY A 83 -9.11 -13.52 24.81
C GLY A 83 -10.19 -12.53 25.27
N ILE A 84 -10.82 -11.84 24.31
CA ILE A 84 -11.96 -10.95 24.55
C ILE A 84 -13.10 -11.34 23.61
N VAL A 85 -14.27 -11.59 24.17
CA VAL A 85 -15.51 -11.88 23.43
C VAL A 85 -16.58 -10.87 23.82
N VAL A 86 -17.17 -10.23 22.81
CA VAL A 86 -18.31 -9.31 22.95
C VAL A 86 -19.38 -9.70 21.95
N GLN A 87 -20.56 -10.10 22.44
CA GLN A 87 -21.67 -10.53 21.59
C GLN A 87 -23.01 -9.96 22.03
N ASN A 88 -23.91 -9.75 21.06
CA ASN A 88 -25.31 -9.33 21.30
C ASN A 88 -25.43 -8.07 22.16
N ILE A 89 -24.55 -7.10 21.92
CA ILE A 89 -24.44 -5.87 22.71
C ILE A 89 -25.12 -4.71 22.02
N THR A 90 -25.83 -3.90 22.81
CA THR A 90 -26.34 -2.58 22.40
C THR A 90 -25.73 -1.42 23.18
N LYS A 91 -24.93 -1.71 24.22
CA LYS A 91 -24.17 -0.73 25.00
C LYS A 91 -22.84 -0.40 24.30
N TYR A 92 -22.36 0.82 24.42
CA TYR A 92 -21.09 1.16 23.78
C TYR A 92 -19.92 0.62 24.59
N ILE A 93 -18.90 0.11 23.90
CA ILE A 93 -17.71 -0.46 24.52
C ILE A 93 -16.49 0.02 23.76
N LEU A 94 -15.57 0.64 24.50
CA LEU A 94 -14.23 0.98 24.02
C LEU A 94 -13.25 -0.09 24.48
N ILE A 95 -12.72 -0.86 23.53
CA ILE A 95 -11.70 -1.88 23.77
C ILE A 95 -10.35 -1.27 23.41
N GLN A 96 -9.53 -0.93 24.41
CA GLN A 96 -8.30 -0.19 24.16
C GLN A 96 -7.07 -0.56 24.97
N ASN A 97 -5.88 -0.37 24.41
CA ASN A 97 -4.61 -0.53 25.11
C ASN A 97 -4.42 -1.93 25.75
N ASN A 98 -5.05 -2.96 25.19
CA ASN A 98 -4.90 -4.33 25.68
C ASN A 98 -3.81 -5.08 24.91
N ASN A 99 -3.12 -5.98 25.60
CA ASN A 99 -2.29 -7.02 24.99
C ASN A 99 -3.06 -8.35 25.08
N VAL A 100 -3.48 -8.90 23.95
CA VAL A 100 -4.36 -10.07 23.90
C VAL A 100 -3.72 -11.16 23.05
N ASN A 101 -3.39 -12.27 23.70
CA ASN A 101 -2.85 -13.48 23.08
C ASN A 101 -3.73 -14.68 23.46
N ALA A 102 -4.36 -15.31 22.46
CA ALA A 102 -5.31 -16.41 22.66
C ALA A 102 -5.13 -17.53 21.63
N LEU A 103 -5.64 -18.72 21.94
CA LEU A 103 -5.44 -19.93 21.14
C LEU A 103 -6.00 -19.80 19.72
N PHE A 104 -7.25 -19.32 19.59
CA PHE A 104 -7.93 -19.22 18.30
C PHE A 104 -8.03 -17.78 17.82
N GLY A 105 -8.58 -16.86 18.62
CA GLY A 105 -8.60 -15.44 18.24
C GLY A 105 -8.49 -14.45 19.39
N ALA A 106 -7.79 -13.34 19.20
CA ALA A 106 -7.55 -12.39 20.28
C ALA A 106 -8.84 -11.65 20.67
N ILE A 107 -9.49 -10.96 19.72
CA ILE A 107 -10.74 -10.22 19.97
C ILE A 107 -11.83 -10.70 19.02
N ARG A 108 -12.99 -11.07 19.55
CA ARG A 108 -14.19 -11.42 18.77
C ARG A 108 -15.37 -10.51 19.12
N ILE A 109 -15.91 -9.87 18.10
CA ILE A 109 -17.13 -9.06 18.16
C ILE A 109 -18.19 -9.71 17.28
N PHE A 110 -19.39 -9.95 17.83
CA PHE A 110 -20.47 -10.60 17.08
C PHE A 110 -21.83 -9.96 17.37
N ASN A 111 -22.57 -9.59 16.33
CA ASN A 111 -23.95 -9.11 16.45
C ASN A 111 -24.08 -7.93 17.43
N THR A 112 -23.54 -6.76 17.06
CA THR A 112 -23.58 -5.58 17.93
C THR A 112 -24.40 -4.45 17.31
N GLY A 113 -24.96 -3.60 18.17
CA GLY A 113 -25.64 -2.37 17.75
C GLY A 113 -24.68 -1.46 16.99
N PRO A 114 -25.18 -0.65 16.05
CA PRO A 114 -24.30 0.21 15.29
C PRO A 114 -23.61 1.26 16.16
N ASP A 115 -22.39 1.64 15.79
CA ASP A 115 -21.56 2.64 16.50
C ASP A 115 -21.13 2.25 17.93
N THR A 116 -21.59 1.10 18.44
CA THR A 116 -21.39 0.70 19.83
C THR A 116 -19.95 0.30 20.14
N ILE A 117 -19.23 -0.32 19.20
CA ILE A 117 -17.91 -0.87 19.48
C ILE A 117 -16.81 -0.05 18.79
N ILE A 118 -15.79 0.31 19.57
CA ILE A 118 -14.53 0.86 19.08
C ILE A 118 -13.39 -0.02 19.61
N ILE A 119 -12.57 -0.54 18.70
CA ILE A 119 -11.39 -1.36 19.03
C ILE A 119 -10.16 -0.52 18.67
N THR A 120 -9.40 -0.06 19.65
CA THR A 120 -8.25 0.82 19.37
C THR A 120 -6.99 0.58 20.20
N ASN A 121 -5.81 0.77 19.61
CA ASN A 121 -4.53 0.65 20.32
C ASN A 121 -4.30 -0.71 21.01
N ASN A 122 -4.89 -1.79 20.50
CA ASN A 122 -4.65 -3.13 21.04
C ASN A 122 -3.51 -3.83 20.29
N THR A 123 -2.79 -4.70 20.99
CA THR A 123 -1.90 -5.70 20.39
C THR A 123 -2.60 -7.04 20.43
N CYS A 124 -2.82 -7.65 19.27
CA CYS A 124 -3.62 -8.85 19.10
C CYS A 124 -2.82 -9.95 18.42
N ILE A 125 -2.76 -11.12 19.08
CA ILE A 125 -2.17 -12.35 18.56
C ILE A 125 -3.19 -13.46 18.77
N GLY A 126 -3.80 -13.94 17.71
CA GLY A 126 -4.62 -15.16 17.72
C GLY A 126 -3.96 -16.24 16.87
N GLY A 127 -4.16 -17.52 17.19
CA GLY A 127 -3.69 -18.60 16.32
C GLY A 127 -4.28 -18.49 14.90
N GLU A 128 -5.58 -18.20 14.83
CA GLU A 128 -6.31 -18.02 13.57
C GLU A 128 -6.74 -16.56 13.34
N LEU A 129 -7.24 -15.85 14.35
CA LEU A 129 -7.87 -14.52 14.15
C LEU A 129 -7.31 -13.47 15.11
N GLY A 130 -6.65 -12.41 14.64
CA GLY A 130 -6.26 -11.29 15.50
C GLY A 130 -7.49 -10.55 16.03
N ILE A 131 -8.25 -9.90 15.13
CA ILE A 131 -9.53 -9.27 15.42
C ILE A 131 -10.57 -9.82 14.46
N PHE A 132 -11.65 -10.39 15.00
CA PHE A 132 -12.76 -10.93 14.22
C PHE A 132 -14.06 -10.19 14.52
N VAL A 133 -14.72 -9.66 13.49
CA VAL A 133 -15.95 -8.87 13.61
C VAL A 133 -17.01 -9.40 12.66
N VAL A 134 -18.20 -9.67 13.19
CA VAL A 134 -19.33 -10.21 12.42
C VAL A 134 -20.63 -9.49 12.80
N ILE A 135 -21.45 -9.12 11.81
CA ILE A 135 -22.78 -8.50 11.99
C ILE A 135 -22.69 -7.30 12.96
N SER A 136 -21.76 -6.39 12.70
CA SER A 136 -21.47 -5.26 13.60
C SER A 136 -21.27 -3.98 12.79
N PRO A 137 -22.37 -3.38 12.31
CA PRO A 137 -22.33 -2.21 11.44
C PRO A 137 -21.64 -1.01 12.12
N ARG A 138 -20.94 -0.18 11.33
CA ARG A 138 -20.26 1.04 11.82
C ARG A 138 -19.22 0.78 12.91
N ILE A 139 -18.63 -0.41 12.94
CA ILE A 139 -17.48 -0.74 13.78
C ILE A 139 -16.28 0.15 13.40
N LYS A 140 -15.51 0.57 14.40
CA LYS A 140 -14.23 1.28 14.22
C LYS A 140 -13.08 0.42 14.75
N ILE A 141 -12.13 0.08 13.88
CA ILE A 141 -10.93 -0.69 14.21
C ILE A 141 -9.72 0.21 13.91
N LEU A 142 -9.15 0.81 14.95
CA LEU A 142 -8.24 1.96 14.83
C LEU A 142 -6.91 1.71 15.53
N ASN A 143 -5.77 1.95 14.87
CA ASN A 143 -4.46 1.95 15.54
C ASN A 143 -4.08 0.61 16.24
N ASN A 144 -4.64 -0.52 15.82
CA ASN A 144 -4.30 -1.81 16.41
C ASN A 144 -3.07 -2.42 15.72
N THR A 145 -2.36 -3.27 16.45
CA THR A 145 -1.29 -4.11 15.91
C THR A 145 -1.74 -5.56 15.95
N CYS A 146 -1.85 -6.21 14.79
CA CYS A 146 -2.18 -7.63 14.69
C CYS A 146 -1.02 -8.39 14.02
N THR A 147 -0.48 -9.39 14.72
CA THR A 147 0.71 -10.13 14.27
C THR A 147 0.58 -11.62 14.51
N ASP A 148 1.24 -12.39 13.65
CA ASP A 148 1.41 -13.85 13.77
C ASP A 148 0.08 -14.62 13.89
N SER A 149 -0.95 -14.16 13.15
CA SER A 149 -2.27 -14.81 13.04
C SER A 149 -2.54 -15.31 11.61
N TYR A 150 -3.52 -16.21 11.42
CA TYR A 150 -3.99 -16.52 10.07
C TYR A 150 -4.60 -15.26 9.43
N ASP A 151 -5.67 -14.70 9.97
CA ASP A 151 -6.18 -13.37 9.60
C ASP A 151 -5.81 -12.35 10.69
N GLY A 152 -5.15 -11.25 10.32
CA GLY A 152 -4.86 -10.16 11.25
C GLY A 152 -6.14 -9.44 11.70
N ILE A 153 -6.89 -8.92 10.73
CA ILE A 153 -8.26 -8.40 10.93
C ILE A 153 -9.18 -9.11 9.94
N ASN A 154 -10.26 -9.72 10.43
CA ASN A 154 -11.32 -10.30 9.61
C ASN A 154 -12.66 -9.65 9.97
N ILE A 155 -13.35 -9.10 8.97
CA ILE A 155 -14.67 -8.47 9.13
C ILE A 155 -15.68 -9.01 8.12
N ASN A 156 -16.89 -9.28 8.61
CA ASN A 156 -17.99 -9.83 7.82
C ASN A 156 -19.34 -9.18 8.20
N ASP A 157 -20.21 -8.96 7.20
CA ASP A 157 -21.59 -8.46 7.35
C ASP A 157 -21.69 -7.18 8.21
N SER A 158 -20.70 -6.30 8.08
CA SER A 158 -20.52 -5.13 8.93
C SER A 158 -20.36 -3.87 8.07
N PRO A 159 -21.45 -3.32 7.51
CA PRO A 159 -21.41 -2.18 6.60
C PRO A 159 -20.96 -0.89 7.29
N TYR A 160 -20.49 0.09 6.51
CA TYR A 160 -20.08 1.42 6.96
C TYR A 160 -18.94 1.42 8.00
N SER A 161 -18.06 0.42 7.91
CA SER A 161 -16.97 0.23 8.88
C SER A 161 -15.76 1.11 8.57
N LEU A 162 -14.98 1.43 9.60
CA LEU A 162 -13.72 2.15 9.49
C LEU A 162 -12.57 1.30 10.02
N ILE A 163 -11.64 0.93 9.14
CA ILE A 163 -10.39 0.23 9.47
C ILE A 163 -9.25 1.19 9.13
N GLU A 164 -8.66 1.78 10.17
CA GLU A 164 -7.72 2.89 10.00
C GLU A 164 -6.48 2.79 10.89
N ASN A 165 -5.32 3.17 10.33
CA ASN A 165 -4.04 3.26 11.04
C ASN A 165 -3.57 1.96 11.72
N ASN A 166 -4.05 0.80 11.28
CA ASN A 166 -3.63 -0.48 11.88
C ASN A 166 -2.29 -0.94 11.29
N THR A 167 -1.52 -1.67 12.08
CA THR A 167 -0.29 -2.36 11.65
C THR A 167 -0.52 -3.87 11.62
N LEU A 168 -0.46 -4.46 10.42
CA LEU A 168 -0.75 -5.87 10.17
C LEU A 168 0.50 -6.53 9.62
N THR A 169 1.13 -7.41 10.40
CA THR A 169 2.41 -8.03 10.02
C THR A 169 2.50 -9.51 10.32
N LYS A 170 3.18 -10.27 9.44
CA LYS A 170 3.42 -11.72 9.62
C LYS A 170 2.14 -12.56 9.77
N ASN A 171 1.03 -12.08 9.21
CA ASN A 171 -0.20 -12.87 9.15
C ASN A 171 -0.26 -13.67 7.85
N HIS A 172 -1.15 -14.66 7.77
CA HIS A 172 -1.48 -15.23 6.47
C HIS A 172 -2.22 -14.20 5.61
N VAL A 173 -3.28 -13.59 6.11
CA VAL A 173 -3.94 -12.42 5.52
C VAL A 173 -3.87 -11.24 6.47
N GLY A 174 -3.39 -10.09 6.02
CA GLY A 174 -3.33 -8.88 6.85
C GLY A 174 -4.72 -8.35 7.20
N ILE A 175 -5.52 -8.03 6.18
CA ILE A 175 -6.93 -7.62 6.32
C ILE A 175 -7.79 -8.48 5.40
N ARG A 176 -8.75 -9.18 5.98
CA ARG A 176 -9.77 -9.95 5.29
C ARG A 176 -11.13 -9.29 5.46
N VAL A 177 -11.83 -9.10 4.34
CA VAL A 177 -13.22 -8.68 4.32
C VAL A 177 -14.01 -9.72 3.56
N GLU A 178 -14.94 -10.39 4.24
CA GLU A 178 -15.81 -11.40 3.63
C GLU A 178 -17.24 -10.91 3.68
N ASN A 179 -17.89 -10.79 2.52
CA ASN A 179 -19.31 -10.52 2.38
C ASN A 179 -19.83 -9.22 3.01
N ASN A 180 -20.43 -8.37 2.17
CA ASN A 180 -21.38 -7.34 2.60
C ASN A 180 -20.82 -6.36 3.66
N VAL A 181 -19.65 -5.79 3.39
CA VAL A 181 -19.05 -4.67 4.13
C VAL A 181 -19.06 -3.37 3.29
N PRO A 182 -20.19 -2.98 2.67
CA PRO A 182 -20.25 -1.86 1.75
C PRO A 182 -20.05 -0.50 2.44
N PHE A 183 -19.71 0.52 1.65
CA PHE A 183 -19.56 1.90 2.10
C PHE A 183 -18.52 2.10 3.22
N SER A 184 -17.59 1.15 3.33
CA SER A 184 -16.55 1.16 4.36
C SER A 184 -15.33 1.95 3.90
N LYS A 185 -14.45 2.26 4.85
CA LYS A 185 -13.17 2.93 4.60
C LYS A 185 -12.05 2.07 5.19
N ILE A 186 -11.11 1.67 4.35
CA ILE A 186 -9.90 0.96 4.76
C ILE A 186 -8.73 1.86 4.38
N ILE A 187 -8.23 2.61 5.36
CA ILE A 187 -7.36 3.76 5.11
C ILE A 187 -6.15 3.82 6.04
N ASN A 188 -5.04 4.36 5.53
CA ASN A 188 -3.84 4.62 6.33
C ASN A 188 -3.26 3.37 7.05
N ASN A 189 -3.56 2.15 6.61
CA ASN A 189 -3.05 0.94 7.26
C ASN A 189 -1.65 0.56 6.74
N HIS A 190 -0.83 -0.01 7.61
CA HIS A 190 0.49 -0.53 7.29
C HIS A 190 0.47 -2.05 7.28
N ILE A 191 0.52 -2.64 6.09
CA ILE A 191 0.24 -4.06 5.85
C ILE A 191 1.47 -4.69 5.22
N THR A 192 2.25 -5.41 6.04
CA THR A 192 3.58 -5.86 5.63
C THR A 192 3.93 -7.28 6.01
N LYS A 193 4.71 -7.97 5.18
CA LYS A 193 5.23 -9.32 5.50
C LYS A 193 4.13 -10.34 5.79
N ASN A 194 2.95 -10.17 5.19
CA ASN A 194 1.88 -11.17 5.23
C ASN A 194 1.96 -12.06 3.98
N TYR A 195 1.24 -13.18 3.95
CA TYR A 195 1.10 -13.92 2.69
C TYR A 195 0.24 -13.09 1.72
N ASP A 196 -1.02 -12.83 2.05
CA ASP A 196 -1.84 -11.83 1.38
C ASP A 196 -1.90 -10.56 2.23
N GLY A 197 -1.62 -9.39 1.64
CA GLY A 197 -1.75 -8.13 2.35
C GLY A 197 -3.21 -7.85 2.68
N MET A 198 -4.04 -7.80 1.65
CA MET A 198 -5.49 -7.62 1.75
C MET A 198 -6.23 -8.63 0.89
N TRP A 199 -7.25 -9.27 1.45
CA TRP A 199 -8.20 -10.09 0.70
C TRP A 199 -9.61 -9.58 0.95
N ILE A 200 -10.16 -8.92 -0.06
CA ILE A 200 -11.48 -8.30 0.01
C ILE A 200 -12.40 -9.02 -0.95
N THR A 201 -13.47 -9.59 -0.42
CA THR A 201 -14.50 -10.26 -1.21
C THR A 201 -15.82 -9.53 -1.01
N ASN A 202 -16.57 -9.39 -2.10
CA ASN A 202 -17.95 -8.93 -2.07
C ASN A 202 -18.17 -7.55 -1.39
N SER A 203 -17.35 -6.56 -1.77
CA SER A 203 -17.36 -5.22 -1.18
C SER A 203 -17.67 -4.13 -2.19
N ARG A 204 -18.72 -3.34 -1.92
CA ARG A 204 -19.17 -2.27 -2.82
C ARG A 204 -19.05 -0.88 -2.21
N ASN A 205 -18.76 0.11 -3.05
CA ASN A 205 -18.63 1.53 -2.65
C ASN A 205 -17.60 1.74 -1.52
N THR A 206 -16.56 0.91 -1.46
CA THR A 206 -15.53 0.98 -0.41
C THR A 206 -14.35 1.81 -0.87
N LEU A 207 -13.82 2.63 0.05
CA LEU A 207 -12.63 3.45 -0.20
C LEU A 207 -11.39 2.78 0.40
N PHE A 208 -10.42 2.47 -0.47
CA PHE A 208 -9.09 1.99 -0.12
C PHE A 208 -8.09 3.11 -0.37
N LYS A 209 -7.59 3.74 0.68
CA LYS A 209 -6.78 4.96 0.53
C LYS A 209 -5.60 5.04 1.49
N ASN A 210 -4.45 5.52 1.01
CA ASN A 210 -3.27 5.80 1.85
C ASN A 210 -2.72 4.56 2.57
N ASN A 211 -3.04 3.34 2.11
CA ASN A 211 -2.46 2.14 2.69
C ASN A 211 -1.05 1.91 2.15
N ILE A 212 -0.18 1.41 3.02
CA ILE A 212 1.17 0.98 2.67
C ILE A 212 1.18 -0.55 2.70
N ILE A 213 1.22 -1.16 1.51
CA ILE A 213 1.09 -2.60 1.31
C ILE A 213 2.40 -3.11 0.71
N ARG A 214 3.28 -3.66 1.56
CA ARG A 214 4.64 -4.00 1.12
C ARG A 214 5.20 -5.31 1.65
N ASN A 215 6.08 -5.93 0.87
CA ASN A 215 6.74 -7.19 1.23
C ASN A 215 5.75 -8.32 1.57
N ASN A 216 4.55 -8.33 0.97
CA ASN A 216 3.64 -9.48 1.07
C ASN A 216 3.87 -10.42 -0.13
N VAL A 217 3.23 -11.60 -0.15
CA VAL A 217 3.20 -12.40 -1.38
C VAL A 217 2.28 -11.73 -2.39
N ILE A 218 0.98 -11.63 -2.10
CA ILE A 218 0.03 -10.82 -2.87
C ILE A 218 -0.23 -9.52 -2.10
N GLY A 219 -0.23 -8.38 -2.79
CA GLY A 219 -0.50 -7.09 -2.14
C GLY A 219 -1.97 -6.96 -1.72
N PHE A 220 -2.87 -6.90 -2.71
CA PHE A 220 -4.30 -6.73 -2.52
C PHE A 220 -5.06 -7.56 -3.56
N PHE A 221 -5.84 -8.52 -3.07
CA PHE A 221 -6.80 -9.29 -3.84
C PHE A 221 -8.22 -8.74 -3.63
N LEU A 222 -8.84 -8.20 -4.69
CA LEU A 222 -10.24 -7.79 -4.70
C LEU A 222 -11.05 -8.75 -5.58
N ASP A 223 -12.01 -9.43 -4.97
CA ASP A 223 -12.76 -10.50 -5.61
C ASP A 223 -14.27 -10.41 -5.35
N SER A 224 -15.03 -11.18 -6.11
CA SER A 224 -16.48 -11.26 -6.02
C SER A 224 -16.93 -12.69 -6.29
N THR A 225 -17.68 -13.28 -5.37
CA THR A 225 -18.16 -14.67 -5.51
C THR A 225 -19.60 -14.77 -5.98
N ASN A 226 -20.35 -13.65 -6.00
CA ASN A 226 -21.71 -13.60 -6.51
C ASN A 226 -22.08 -12.18 -7.02
N GLU A 227 -23.19 -12.08 -7.76
CA GLU A 227 -23.65 -10.82 -8.36
C GLU A 227 -24.24 -9.85 -7.32
N GLU A 228 -25.03 -10.34 -6.37
CA GLU A 228 -25.77 -9.53 -5.39
C GLU A 228 -24.84 -8.70 -4.50
N PHE A 229 -23.72 -9.30 -4.10
CA PHE A 229 -22.73 -8.71 -3.24
C PHE A 229 -21.43 -8.36 -3.98
N ALA A 230 -21.46 -8.27 -5.31
CA ALA A 230 -20.31 -8.01 -6.15
C ALA A 230 -19.42 -6.84 -5.66
N SER A 231 -18.10 -7.00 -5.83
CA SER A 231 -17.12 -5.96 -5.55
C SER A 231 -17.14 -4.88 -6.63
N LEU A 232 -17.93 -3.83 -6.39
CA LEU A 232 -18.21 -2.80 -7.38
C LEU A 232 -18.17 -1.37 -6.83
N ASN A 233 -17.84 -0.42 -7.71
CA ASN A 233 -17.71 1.01 -7.38
C ASN A 233 -16.73 1.28 -6.23
N CYS A 234 -15.75 0.41 -5.99
CA CYS A 234 -14.68 0.70 -5.06
C CYS A 234 -13.70 1.71 -5.66
N VAL A 235 -13.09 2.51 -4.78
CA VAL A 235 -12.06 3.47 -5.16
C VAL A 235 -10.76 3.09 -4.47
N ILE A 236 -9.75 2.75 -5.26
CA ILE A 236 -8.41 2.39 -4.79
C ILE A 236 -7.47 3.51 -5.21
N ARG A 237 -7.07 4.36 -4.28
CA ARG A 237 -6.23 5.53 -4.59
C ARG A 237 -5.25 5.89 -3.51
N ASN A 238 -4.16 6.54 -3.89
CA ASN A 238 -3.11 6.98 -2.96
C ASN A 238 -2.56 5.83 -2.12
N ASN A 239 -2.51 4.61 -2.63
CA ASN A 239 -1.86 3.50 -1.91
C ASN A 239 -0.44 3.29 -2.44
N LEU A 240 0.45 2.82 -1.58
CA LEU A 240 1.78 2.34 -1.97
C LEU A 240 1.77 0.81 -1.96
N PHE A 241 2.04 0.21 -3.11
CA PHE A 241 2.31 -1.21 -3.26
C PHE A 241 3.80 -1.40 -3.55
N GLU A 242 4.52 -2.09 -2.69
CA GLU A 242 5.98 -2.17 -2.81
C GLU A 242 6.54 -3.54 -2.46
N ASN A 243 7.39 -4.11 -3.33
CA ASN A 243 8.09 -5.38 -3.09
C ASN A 243 7.17 -6.55 -2.74
N ASN A 244 5.92 -6.56 -3.22
CA ASN A 244 5.10 -7.76 -3.12
C ASN A 244 5.62 -8.80 -4.14
N THR A 245 5.84 -10.04 -3.72
CA THR A 245 6.56 -11.02 -4.55
C THR A 245 5.73 -11.52 -5.74
N SER A 246 4.41 -11.41 -5.65
CA SER A 246 3.42 -11.57 -6.71
C SER A 246 2.76 -10.21 -7.04
N TYR A 247 1.58 -10.23 -7.67
CA TYR A 247 0.86 -9.01 -8.04
C TYR A 247 0.58 -8.09 -6.84
N ALA A 248 0.76 -6.79 -7.07
CA ALA A 248 0.40 -5.75 -6.12
C ALA A 248 -1.11 -5.65 -5.91
N LEU A 249 -1.88 -5.69 -7.00
CA LEU A 249 -3.32 -5.60 -7.00
C LEU A 249 -3.89 -6.57 -8.03
N ILE A 250 -4.83 -7.40 -7.61
CA ILE A 250 -5.57 -8.32 -8.47
C ILE A 250 -7.06 -7.97 -8.35
N LEU A 251 -7.67 -7.66 -9.50
CA LEU A 251 -9.12 -7.60 -9.66
C LEU A 251 -9.57 -8.93 -10.28
N SER A 252 -10.15 -9.81 -9.48
CA SER A 252 -10.45 -11.19 -9.86
C SER A 252 -11.86 -11.36 -10.45
N ALA A 253 -12.09 -12.49 -11.12
CA ALA A 253 -13.40 -12.95 -11.56
C ALA A 253 -13.62 -14.38 -11.09
N PHE A 254 -14.72 -14.64 -10.40
CA PHE A 254 -15.08 -15.99 -9.96
C PHE A 254 -15.79 -16.75 -11.09
N MET A 255 -15.29 -17.93 -11.45
CA MET A 255 -15.83 -18.78 -12.53
C MET A 255 -16.04 -18.05 -13.86
N GLU A 256 -15.11 -17.16 -14.23
CA GLU A 256 -15.18 -16.31 -15.43
C GLU A 256 -16.36 -15.31 -15.44
N GLN A 257 -17.13 -15.22 -14.35
CA GLN A 257 -18.18 -14.23 -14.20
C GLN A 257 -17.57 -12.92 -13.68
N SER A 258 -17.75 -11.85 -14.46
CA SER A 258 -17.10 -10.56 -14.23
C SER A 258 -17.79 -9.71 -13.16
N PHE A 259 -17.99 -10.28 -11.97
CA PHE A 259 -18.66 -9.61 -10.86
C PHE A 259 -17.81 -8.49 -10.23
N THR A 260 -16.48 -8.61 -10.23
CA THR A 260 -15.61 -7.50 -9.81
C THR A 260 -15.57 -6.45 -10.92
N ARG A 261 -16.30 -5.35 -10.73
CA ARG A 261 -16.56 -4.41 -11.83
C ARG A 261 -16.68 -2.95 -11.40
N GLN A 262 -16.48 -2.05 -12.35
CA GLN A 262 -16.68 -0.60 -12.15
C GLN A 262 -15.85 -0.02 -11.00
N ASN A 263 -14.72 -0.65 -10.68
CA ASN A 263 -13.78 -0.14 -9.69
C ASN A 263 -12.84 0.89 -10.32
N LEU A 264 -12.43 1.87 -9.54
CA LEU A 264 -11.58 2.98 -9.99
C LEU A 264 -10.23 2.94 -9.26
N VAL A 265 -9.15 2.73 -10.02
CA VAL A 265 -7.77 2.62 -9.53
C VAL A 265 -6.94 3.75 -10.12
N TYR A 266 -6.54 4.73 -9.31
CA TYR A 266 -5.71 5.87 -9.75
C TYR A 266 -4.91 6.44 -8.59
N HIS A 267 -3.84 7.18 -8.88
CA HIS A 267 -2.93 7.75 -7.89
C HIS A 267 -2.33 6.72 -6.93
N ASN A 268 -2.09 5.48 -7.36
CA ASN A 268 -1.33 4.52 -6.57
C ASN A 268 0.13 4.49 -7.03
N SER A 269 1.02 3.99 -6.18
CA SER A 269 2.43 3.77 -6.50
C SER A 269 2.73 2.28 -6.49
N PHE A 270 3.01 1.71 -7.66
CA PHE A 270 3.39 0.31 -7.84
C PHE A 270 4.89 0.22 -8.04
N VAL A 271 5.59 -0.31 -7.03
CA VAL A 271 7.06 -0.34 -6.98
C VAL A 271 7.58 -1.75 -6.78
N ASN A 272 8.25 -2.31 -7.81
CA ASN A 272 8.94 -3.60 -7.74
C ASN A 272 8.05 -4.75 -7.21
N ASN A 273 6.80 -4.80 -7.67
CA ASN A 273 5.90 -5.92 -7.40
C ASN A 273 5.95 -6.91 -8.56
N ASN A 274 5.70 -8.19 -8.29
CA ASN A 274 5.68 -9.23 -9.32
C ASN A 274 6.91 -9.18 -10.27
N PRO A 275 8.15 -9.17 -9.75
CA PRO A 275 9.36 -8.83 -10.55
C PRO A 275 9.62 -9.77 -11.74
N ASN A 276 9.02 -10.97 -11.74
CA ASN A 276 9.13 -11.95 -12.82
C ASN A 276 7.92 -11.94 -13.78
N GLY A 277 6.94 -11.07 -13.55
CA GLY A 277 5.74 -10.94 -14.37
C GLY A 277 5.84 -9.84 -15.42
N GLN A 278 4.83 -9.79 -16.29
CA GLN A 278 4.73 -8.78 -17.35
C GLN A 278 4.06 -7.47 -16.89
N SER A 279 3.45 -7.48 -15.70
CA SER A 279 2.74 -6.34 -15.11
C SER A 279 2.74 -6.49 -13.59
N GLN A 280 2.77 -5.37 -12.87
CA GLN A 280 2.66 -5.34 -11.41
C GLN A 280 1.24 -5.59 -10.90
N ALA A 281 0.24 -5.44 -11.76
CA ALA A 281 -1.17 -5.65 -11.43
C ALA A 281 -1.88 -6.58 -12.43
N LYS A 282 -3.01 -7.15 -12.00
CA LYS A 282 -3.84 -8.05 -12.81
C LYS A 282 -5.30 -7.67 -12.74
N ASP A 283 -5.98 -7.69 -13.87
CA ASP A 283 -7.41 -7.43 -14.02
C ASP A 283 -8.07 -8.50 -14.89
N VAL A 284 -8.98 -9.23 -14.28
CA VAL A 284 -9.83 -10.27 -14.89
C VAL A 284 -11.30 -9.85 -14.79
N GLY A 285 -11.59 -8.72 -14.14
CA GLY A 285 -12.94 -8.20 -13.96
C GLY A 285 -13.47 -7.49 -15.20
N SER A 286 -14.56 -6.71 -15.04
CA SER A 286 -15.14 -5.93 -16.14
C SER A 286 -15.30 -4.47 -15.80
N HIS A 287 -15.15 -3.58 -16.78
CA HIS A 287 -15.39 -2.14 -16.62
C HIS A 287 -14.61 -1.49 -15.46
N ASN A 288 -13.52 -2.11 -15.00
CA ASN A 288 -12.60 -1.49 -14.05
C ASN A 288 -11.75 -0.46 -14.81
N ARG A 289 -11.49 0.68 -14.18
CA ARG A 289 -10.71 1.77 -14.78
C ARG A 289 -9.44 2.00 -13.96
N TRP A 290 -8.30 1.96 -14.64
CA TRP A 290 -6.96 2.14 -14.06
C TRP A 290 -6.42 3.57 -14.17
N TYR A 291 -7.31 4.53 -14.34
CA TYR A 291 -6.97 5.96 -14.37
C TYR A 291 -8.23 6.81 -14.10
N ASN A 292 -8.02 8.07 -13.74
CA ASN A 292 -9.08 9.07 -13.65
C ASN A 292 -9.18 9.85 -14.97
N GLU A 293 -10.32 9.72 -15.63
CA GLU A 293 -10.56 10.30 -16.96
C GLU A 293 -10.66 11.83 -16.95
N SER A 294 -11.20 12.42 -15.88
CA SER A 294 -11.36 13.86 -15.73
C SER A 294 -10.04 14.54 -15.40
N LEU A 295 -9.23 13.92 -14.54
CA LEU A 295 -7.91 14.45 -14.16
C LEU A 295 -6.84 14.17 -15.21
N LYS A 296 -7.05 13.18 -16.09
CA LYS A 296 -6.01 12.67 -17.00
C LYS A 296 -4.79 12.16 -16.22
N GLU A 297 -5.05 11.46 -15.11
CA GLU A 297 -4.04 10.95 -14.20
C GLU A 297 -4.33 9.49 -13.84
N GLY A 298 -3.29 8.66 -13.90
CA GLY A 298 -3.31 7.24 -13.62
C GLY A 298 -2.51 6.89 -12.38
N ASN A 299 -1.71 5.84 -12.46
CA ASN A 299 -0.88 5.32 -11.40
C ASN A 299 0.60 5.42 -11.76
N TYR A 300 1.46 5.40 -10.74
CA TYR A 300 2.89 5.26 -10.93
C TYR A 300 3.29 3.78 -11.02
N TRP A 301 4.15 3.44 -11.96
CA TRP A 301 4.62 2.08 -12.22
C TRP A 301 6.15 2.08 -12.38
N SER A 302 6.88 1.47 -11.44
CA SER A 302 8.36 1.47 -11.45
C SER A 302 8.99 0.74 -12.65
N ASP A 303 8.23 -0.15 -13.29
CA ASP A 303 8.61 -0.93 -14.48
C ASP A 303 8.14 -0.26 -15.79
N TRP A 304 7.40 0.85 -15.72
CA TRP A 304 6.89 1.51 -16.92
C TRP A 304 8.00 2.16 -17.74
N LEU A 305 8.03 1.79 -19.02
CA LEU A 305 9.07 2.22 -19.93
C LEU A 305 8.81 3.57 -20.61
N GLY A 306 7.87 4.37 -20.10
CA GLY A 306 7.53 5.68 -20.70
C GLY A 306 6.76 5.57 -22.01
N ILE A 307 6.34 4.36 -22.40
CA ILE A 307 5.55 4.10 -23.61
C ILE A 307 4.10 3.96 -23.19
N LEU A 308 3.22 4.76 -23.79
CA LEU A 308 1.80 4.74 -23.48
C LEU A 308 1.06 3.68 -24.32
N PRO A 309 0.01 3.06 -23.77
CA PRO A 309 -0.37 3.06 -22.35
C PRO A 309 0.47 2.06 -21.52
N TYR A 310 0.31 2.04 -20.19
CA TYR A 310 0.78 0.91 -19.39
C TYR A 310 -0.29 -0.20 -19.41
N ASN A 311 0.09 -1.39 -19.87
CA ASN A 311 -0.84 -2.51 -19.98
C ASN A 311 -1.02 -3.21 -18.63
N ILE A 312 -2.27 -3.47 -18.23
CA ILE A 312 -2.58 -4.26 -17.04
C ILE A 312 -2.67 -5.73 -17.46
N GLY A 313 -2.03 -6.62 -16.70
CA GLY A 313 -2.10 -8.05 -16.96
C GLY A 313 -3.51 -8.62 -16.76
N GLY A 314 -3.82 -9.77 -17.36
CA GLY A 314 -5.12 -10.45 -17.21
C GLY A 314 -6.02 -10.36 -18.44
N SER A 315 -7.17 -11.04 -18.39
CA SER A 315 -8.05 -11.21 -19.56
C SER A 315 -8.96 -10.00 -19.81
N ALA A 316 -9.03 -9.03 -18.90
CA ALA A 316 -9.84 -7.83 -19.09
C ALA A 316 -9.27 -6.87 -20.16
N ASN A 317 -7.99 -7.05 -20.54
CA ASN A 317 -7.27 -6.21 -21.50
C ASN A 317 -7.36 -4.71 -21.15
N THR A 318 -7.35 -4.38 -19.85
CA THR A 318 -7.40 -3.01 -19.36
C THR A 318 -6.02 -2.36 -19.38
N VAL A 319 -6.02 -1.02 -19.39
CA VAL A 319 -4.79 -0.22 -19.48
C VAL A 319 -4.88 1.00 -18.58
N ASP A 320 -3.72 1.47 -18.11
CA ASP A 320 -3.56 2.80 -17.55
C ASP A 320 -3.10 3.75 -18.67
N MET A 321 -4.00 4.65 -19.06
CA MET A 321 -3.78 5.63 -20.15
C MET A 321 -2.92 6.83 -19.72
N TYR A 322 -2.79 7.07 -18.42
CA TYR A 322 -2.08 8.24 -17.90
C TYR A 322 -1.09 7.87 -16.77
N PRO A 323 -0.12 6.96 -17.00
CA PRO A 323 0.90 6.64 -16.00
C PRO A 323 1.62 7.88 -15.47
N LEU A 324 1.88 7.90 -14.17
CA LEU A 324 2.59 8.99 -13.50
C LEU A 324 4.11 8.80 -13.62
N GLU A 325 4.85 9.90 -13.68
CA GLU A 325 6.33 9.87 -13.84
C GLU A 325 7.09 9.61 -12.53
N ALA A 326 6.47 9.87 -11.38
CA ALA A 326 7.08 9.72 -10.06
C ALA A 326 6.13 9.05 -9.06
N PRO A 327 6.66 8.28 -8.08
CA PRO A 327 5.85 7.73 -7.02
C PRO A 327 5.28 8.86 -6.14
N LEU A 328 4.09 8.62 -5.61
CA LEU A 328 3.37 9.56 -4.72
C LEU A 328 3.75 9.40 -3.25
N HIS A 329 4.51 8.35 -2.93
CA HIS A 329 4.88 7.97 -1.56
C HIS A 329 6.37 7.68 -1.49
N SER A 330 6.97 7.88 -0.32
CA SER A 330 8.35 7.47 -0.05
C SER A 330 8.50 5.95 -0.19
N THR A 331 9.47 5.53 -1.00
CA THR A 331 9.77 4.11 -1.29
C THR A 331 11.01 3.66 -0.53
N ILE A 332 11.05 2.40 -0.10
CA ILE A 332 12.28 1.76 0.40
C ILE A 332 13.14 1.23 -0.75
N THR A 333 12.50 0.86 -1.86
CA THR A 333 13.17 0.38 -3.06
C THR A 333 13.80 1.55 -3.79
N LYS A 334 15.12 1.45 -4.03
CA LYS A 334 15.83 2.38 -4.89
C LYS A 334 15.41 2.14 -6.33
N ILE A 335 14.62 3.05 -6.87
CA ILE A 335 14.17 2.98 -8.26
C ILE A 335 15.35 3.40 -9.14
N PRO A 336 15.82 2.54 -10.07
CA PRO A 336 16.90 2.94 -10.96
C PRO A 336 16.44 4.13 -11.80
N THR A 337 17.26 5.18 -11.87
CA THR A 337 16.97 6.39 -12.66
C THR A 337 17.10 6.11 -14.16
N PHE A 338 16.21 5.30 -14.72
CA PHE A 338 16.14 5.05 -16.16
C PHE A 338 15.79 6.32 -16.97
N PHE A 339 15.17 7.30 -16.32
CA PHE A 339 14.87 8.61 -16.91
C PHE A 339 16.11 9.37 -17.38
N ILE A 340 17.22 9.32 -16.63
CA ILE A 340 18.47 10.00 -17.04
C ILE A 340 19.04 9.33 -18.31
N GLY A 341 18.99 8.00 -18.39
CA GLY A 341 19.41 7.25 -19.57
C GLY A 341 18.58 7.56 -20.82
N ARG A 342 17.27 7.81 -20.67
CA ARG A 342 16.37 8.15 -21.79
C ARG A 342 16.55 9.56 -22.31
N VAL A 343 16.72 10.55 -21.44
CA VAL A 343 17.03 11.93 -21.88
C VAL A 343 18.35 11.92 -22.66
N VAL A 344 19.36 11.19 -22.18
CA VAL A 344 20.64 11.02 -22.88
C VAL A 344 20.47 10.27 -24.21
N LEU A 345 19.66 9.20 -24.26
CA LEU A 345 19.41 8.43 -25.49
C LEU A 345 18.65 9.26 -26.53
N VAL A 346 17.59 9.98 -26.13
CA VAL A 346 16.81 10.85 -27.02
C VAL A 346 17.69 11.98 -27.53
N ILE A 347 18.50 12.63 -26.68
CA ILE A 347 19.49 13.63 -27.12
C ILE A 347 20.50 13.03 -28.10
N ALA A 348 21.00 11.82 -27.83
CA ALA A 348 21.95 11.14 -28.71
C ALA A 348 21.34 10.81 -30.09
N LEU A 349 20.09 10.33 -30.13
CA LEU A 349 19.38 9.98 -31.37
C LEU A 349 18.94 11.22 -32.17
N SER A 350 18.47 12.27 -31.49
CA SER A 350 17.91 13.47 -32.13
C SER A 350 18.95 14.55 -32.45
N ILE A 351 20.09 14.58 -31.75
CA ILE A 351 21.15 15.59 -31.96
C ILE A 351 22.46 14.91 -32.38
N GLY A 352 22.88 13.87 -31.66
CA GLY A 352 24.17 13.21 -31.89
C GLY A 352 24.30 12.59 -33.28
N ILE A 353 23.33 11.76 -33.70
CA ILE A 353 23.36 11.07 -35.00
C ILE A 353 23.30 12.07 -36.18
N PRO A 354 22.38 13.07 -36.21
CA PRO A 354 22.35 14.06 -37.28
C PRO A 354 23.65 14.88 -37.38
N VAL A 355 24.25 15.27 -36.24
CA VAL A 355 25.52 16.00 -36.22
C VAL A 355 26.66 15.15 -36.77
N LEU A 356 26.75 13.87 -36.37
CA LEU A 356 27.76 12.94 -36.89
C LEU A 356 27.61 12.68 -38.39
N LEU A 357 26.37 12.56 -38.89
CA LEU A 357 26.08 12.45 -40.32
C LEU A 357 26.49 13.73 -41.06
N ALA A 358 26.17 14.91 -40.53
CA ALA A 358 26.57 16.19 -41.11
C ALA A 358 28.09 16.34 -41.20
N ILE A 359 28.81 16.00 -40.12
CA ILE A 359 30.29 16.00 -40.10
C ILE A 359 30.84 15.02 -41.14
N SER A 360 30.29 13.81 -41.22
CA SER A 360 30.72 12.79 -42.19
C SER A 360 30.53 13.27 -43.64
N ILE A 361 29.40 13.90 -43.94
CA ILE A 361 29.12 14.50 -45.26
C ILE A 361 30.14 15.60 -45.59
N LEU A 362 30.45 16.47 -44.63
CA LEU A 362 31.45 17.55 -44.81
C LEU A 362 32.86 16.99 -45.07
N ILE A 363 33.25 15.94 -44.37
CA ILE A 363 34.54 15.25 -44.58
C ILE A 363 34.61 14.67 -46.00
N VAL A 364 33.58 13.95 -46.44
CA VAL A 364 33.52 13.36 -47.80
C VAL A 364 33.58 14.46 -48.87
N LYS A 365 32.84 15.56 -48.70
CA LYS A 365 32.90 16.71 -49.62
C LYS A 365 34.31 17.30 -49.70
N LYS A 366 35.01 17.46 -48.57
CA LYS A 366 36.39 17.97 -48.51
C LYS A 366 37.38 17.05 -49.23
N PHE A 367 37.24 15.73 -49.09
CA PHE A 367 38.09 14.77 -49.81
C PHE A 367 37.84 14.77 -51.32
N LYS A 368 36.57 14.85 -51.76
CA LYS A 368 36.24 14.98 -53.19
C LYS A 368 36.82 16.26 -53.79
N LYS A 369 36.69 17.40 -53.11
CA LYS A 369 37.26 18.68 -53.55
C LYS A 369 38.79 18.61 -53.71
N ARG A 370 39.50 18.07 -52.72
CA ARG A 370 40.96 17.87 -52.78
C ARG A 370 41.38 16.93 -53.92
N LYS A 371 40.57 15.92 -54.24
CA LYS A 371 40.84 15.01 -55.36
C LYS A 371 40.68 15.72 -56.71
N LEU A 372 39.65 16.55 -56.87
CA LEU A 372 39.43 17.39 -58.05
C LEU A 372 40.58 18.40 -58.23
N GLU A 373 40.96 19.13 -57.19
CA GLU A 373 42.08 20.08 -57.22
C GLU A 373 43.42 19.40 -57.60
N LYS A 374 43.63 18.14 -57.18
CA LYS A 374 44.80 17.35 -57.58
C LYS A 374 44.74 16.93 -59.06
N MET A 375 43.57 16.57 -59.58
CA MET A 375 43.38 16.20 -60.99
C MET A 375 43.56 17.41 -61.91
N GLU A 376 43.02 18.58 -61.53
CA GLU A 376 43.22 19.83 -62.28
C GLU A 376 44.72 20.21 -62.34
N LYS A 377 45.44 20.13 -61.21
CA LYS A 377 46.89 20.38 -61.17
C LYS A 377 47.72 19.36 -61.96
N MET A 378 47.21 18.15 -62.19
CA MET A 378 47.86 17.17 -63.06
C MET A 378 47.62 17.46 -64.53
N ASN A 379 46.42 17.93 -64.90
CA ASN A 379 46.07 18.31 -66.26
C ASN A 379 46.73 19.63 -66.70
N GLU A 380 47.08 20.53 -65.77
CA GLU A 380 47.85 21.76 -66.08
C GLU A 380 49.37 21.52 -66.23
N LYS A 381 49.87 20.32 -65.92
CA LYS A 381 51.30 19.97 -65.93
C LYS A 381 51.69 18.93 -66.99
N GLY A 382 50.75 18.45 -67.79
CA GLY A 382 50.99 17.69 -69.02
C GLY A 382 50.62 18.54 -70.21
#